data_AF-A0A2V5HYG7-F1
#
_entry.id   AF-A0A2V5HYG7-F1
#
_cell.length_a   1.000
_cell.length_b   1.000
_cell.length_c   1.000
_cell.angle_alpha   90.00
_cell.angle_beta   90.00
_cell.angle_gamma   90.00
#
_symmetry.space_group_name_H-M   'P 1'
#
loop_
_entity.id
_entity.type
_entity.pdbx_description
1 polymer ?
#
loop_
_entity_poly.entity_id
_entity_poly.type
_entity_poly.pdbx_seq_one_letter_code
_entity_poly.pdbx_strand_id
1 'polypeptide(L)'
;MSLPGLDLTQPSGEKEFVPAPPTQITVGKGSEWRFEVAFGTVVRVKLLTGTAELFGTELAPSQTYTFTGTKAAIYTWHGCMLEVSAGESYATPDSLAPGGGNGSSNSHETPTTGGRGLGAGGCQSEYTAEETPMVEYANVHFALETLRRQAKAQGRDGPRVLLLGSEDAGKTSLAKILTAYATKVGRQPVVVNLDPTEGMLSVPGTLTATAFRTMIDVEEGWGSSPMSGPSAVPVKVPLVYFYPMASPLEAEGSVYKAIVSRLAVSVMGRMAEDEDVRETGIIVDTPGILSQSKAGNVDVIKHIVTEFAITTILVLGSERLYSAMMKEFDNKPTASASAVASDERISVIKLSKSGGCVDRDAAFRKAVRESQIRTYFFGDQIPSAASGALPLLAASSKNVTLSPHAQQLDLNALSIYNYTIATPEEDEDEYDPASFGTESFLPGGGNEADSSQNQQKQEDSSATSVLPGFGGAPSSATAETGSGANVPLKKMLPPAPTGLANSLLAITHAPTTASVADVRDASIMGFLYVADVNNERGKIQVLAPVGGRVPPRALVWGKKWPGEVVGLVG
;
A
#
# COMPACT_ATOMS: atom_id res chain seq x y z
N MET A 1 -48.16 16.03 62.56
CA MET A 1 -46.76 15.58 62.56
C MET A 1 -46.44 15.06 61.18
N SER A 2 -45.93 15.92 60.32
CA SER A 2 -45.62 15.64 58.92
C SER A 2 -44.64 16.73 58.48
N LEU A 3 -43.45 16.33 58.01
CA LEU A 3 -42.39 17.25 57.60
C LEU A 3 -42.36 17.36 56.06
N PRO A 4 -42.39 18.58 55.50
CA PRO A 4 -42.23 18.79 54.06
C PRO A 4 -40.77 19.11 53.69
N GLY A 5 -40.45 18.95 52.40
CA GLY A 5 -39.30 19.60 51.75
C GLY A 5 -38.00 18.80 51.75
N LEU A 6 -37.77 18.03 50.69
CA LEU A 6 -36.44 17.54 50.30
C LEU A 6 -36.38 17.28 48.78
N ASP A 7 -36.70 18.31 47.99
CA ASP A 7 -36.47 18.28 46.53
C ASP A 7 -34.97 18.30 46.24
N LEU A 8 -34.39 17.12 46.03
CA LEU A 8 -33.04 16.94 45.50
C LEU A 8 -33.08 16.83 43.98
N THR A 9 -33.55 17.89 43.32
CA THR A 9 -33.30 18.08 41.88
C THR A 9 -31.81 18.35 41.68
N GLN A 10 -31.01 17.29 41.59
CA GLN A 10 -29.69 17.38 40.98
C GLN A 10 -29.89 17.87 39.54
N PRO A 11 -29.30 19.01 39.13
CA PRO A 11 -29.18 19.27 37.71
C PRO A 11 -28.27 18.19 37.14
N SER A 12 -28.77 17.42 36.17
CA SER A 12 -27.96 16.53 35.34
C SER A 12 -27.05 17.41 34.49
N GLY A 13 -25.93 17.81 35.08
CA GLY A 13 -24.95 18.66 34.43
C GLY A 13 -24.33 17.92 33.25
N GLU A 14 -24.86 18.20 32.06
CA GLU A 14 -24.12 17.99 30.81
C GLU A 14 -22.76 18.67 30.99
N LYS A 15 -21.70 17.87 31.06
CA LYS A 15 -20.34 18.41 31.03
C LYS A 15 -20.08 18.89 29.62
N GLU A 16 -20.51 20.11 29.34
CA GLU A 16 -20.10 20.87 28.16
C GLU A 16 -18.58 20.75 28.04
N PHE A 17 -18.12 20.03 27.02
CA PHE A 17 -16.72 19.67 26.88
C PHE A 17 -15.97 20.89 26.40
N VAL A 18 -15.55 21.74 27.34
CA VAL A 18 -14.66 22.87 27.06
C VAL A 18 -13.39 22.30 26.41
N PRO A 19 -13.09 22.65 25.15
CA PRO A 19 -11.90 22.14 24.48
C PRO A 19 -10.66 22.56 25.26
N ALA A 20 -9.70 21.65 25.42
CA ALA A 20 -8.41 21.98 26.02
C ALA A 20 -7.76 23.13 25.21
N PRO A 21 -7.18 24.15 25.88
CA PRO A 21 -6.62 25.30 25.19
C PRO A 21 -5.49 24.88 24.23
N PRO A 22 -5.29 25.62 23.11
CA PRO A 22 -4.22 25.32 22.17
C PRO A 22 -2.86 25.36 22.87
N THR A 23 -2.11 24.27 22.71
CA THR A 23 -0.76 24.11 23.27
C THR A 23 0.27 24.59 22.26
N GLN A 24 1.20 25.44 22.70
CA GLN A 24 2.31 25.88 21.86
C GLN A 24 3.54 25.00 22.10
N ILE A 25 4.07 24.41 21.02
CA ILE A 25 5.22 23.52 21.03
C ILE A 25 6.36 24.20 20.28
N THR A 26 7.46 24.48 20.97
CA THR A 26 8.69 24.99 20.34
C THR A 26 9.58 23.82 19.97
N VAL A 27 9.97 23.71 18.69
CA VAL A 27 10.81 22.64 18.18
C VAL A 27 12.19 23.21 17.87
N GLY A 28 13.23 22.56 18.41
CA GLY A 28 14.63 22.98 18.27
C GLY A 28 15.16 22.85 16.84
N LYS A 29 16.23 23.58 16.53
CA LYS A 29 16.92 23.47 15.23
C LYS A 29 17.48 22.06 15.05
N GLY A 30 17.04 21.38 13.99
CA GLY A 30 17.47 20.01 13.67
C GLY A 30 16.68 18.93 14.41
N SER A 31 15.63 19.32 15.14
CA SER A 31 14.74 18.43 15.88
C SER A 31 13.44 18.15 15.11
N GLU A 32 12.72 17.12 15.53
CA GLU A 32 11.34 16.85 15.11
C GLU A 32 10.40 16.72 16.30
N TRP A 33 9.17 17.21 16.17
CA TRP A 33 8.06 16.85 17.05
C TRP A 33 7.36 15.61 16.47
N ARG A 34 7.35 14.53 17.24
CA ARG A 34 6.72 13.24 16.91
C ARG A 34 5.38 13.14 17.62
N PHE A 35 4.35 12.66 16.93
CA PHE A 35 3.01 12.53 17.47
C PHE A 35 2.23 11.36 16.87
N GLU A 36 1.33 10.79 17.68
CA GLU A 36 0.46 9.67 17.31
C GLU A 36 -1.01 10.02 17.59
N VAL A 37 -1.87 9.85 16.59
CA VAL A 37 -3.29 10.18 16.64
C VAL A 37 -4.12 8.93 16.36
N ALA A 38 -5.04 8.59 17.27
CA ALA A 38 -5.98 7.50 17.08
C ALA A 38 -6.95 7.77 15.91
N PHE A 39 -7.53 6.71 15.34
CA PHE A 39 -8.75 6.85 14.54
C PHE A 39 -9.88 7.40 15.40
N GLY A 40 -10.72 8.28 14.85
CA GLY A 40 -11.79 8.99 15.58
C GLY A 40 -11.31 10.15 16.48
N THR A 41 -10.00 10.28 16.70
CA THR A 41 -9.41 11.49 17.28
C THR A 41 -8.91 12.40 16.17
N VAL A 42 -9.14 13.71 16.32
CA VAL A 42 -8.69 14.73 15.38
C VAL A 42 -7.77 15.71 16.11
N VAL A 43 -6.56 15.89 15.60
CA VAL A 43 -5.56 16.86 16.08
C VAL A 43 -5.35 17.92 14.99
N ARG A 44 -5.38 19.20 15.37
CA ARG A 44 -5.15 20.34 14.46
C ARG A 44 -3.82 20.99 14.80
N VAL A 45 -2.92 21.10 13.82
CA VAL A 45 -1.56 21.64 13.96
C VAL A 45 -1.39 22.84 13.04
N LYS A 46 -0.76 23.91 13.52
CA LYS A 46 -0.55 25.15 12.76
C LYS A 46 0.86 25.69 13.00
N LEU A 47 1.55 26.08 11.93
CA LEU A 47 2.87 26.70 12.04
C LEU A 47 2.73 28.18 12.41
N LEU A 48 3.20 28.58 13.59
CA LEU A 48 3.18 29.98 14.04
C LEU A 48 4.40 30.76 13.55
N THR A 49 5.61 30.22 13.75
CA THR A 49 6.88 30.88 13.40
C THR A 49 7.94 29.86 12.97
N GLY A 50 8.95 30.33 12.23
CA GLY A 50 10.01 29.50 11.67
C GLY A 50 9.58 28.73 10.43
N THR A 51 10.26 27.61 10.16
CA THR A 51 10.00 26.72 9.02
C THR A 51 9.85 25.30 9.52
N ALA A 52 8.88 24.53 9.03
CA ALA A 52 8.68 23.14 9.41
C ALA A 52 8.23 22.30 8.22
N GLU A 53 8.53 21.00 8.23
CA GLU A 53 8.15 20.07 7.16
C GLU A 53 7.68 18.71 7.70
N LEU A 54 6.63 18.16 7.09
CA LEU A 54 6.14 16.80 7.33
C LEU A 54 6.57 15.92 6.15
N PHE A 55 7.44 14.95 6.42
CA PHE A 55 8.06 14.09 5.42
C PHE A 55 8.57 14.85 4.15
N GLY A 56 9.26 15.97 4.38
CA GLY A 56 9.86 16.83 3.34
C GLY A 56 8.91 17.82 2.66
N THR A 57 7.61 17.82 3.03
CA THR A 57 6.61 18.78 2.54
C THR A 57 6.49 19.93 3.54
N GLU A 58 6.70 21.17 3.10
CA GLU A 58 6.68 22.34 3.99
C GLU A 58 5.27 22.67 4.50
N LEU A 59 5.17 23.04 5.77
CA LEU A 59 3.97 23.60 6.37
C LEU A 59 3.93 25.11 6.08
N ALA A 60 2.81 25.59 5.54
CA ALA A 60 2.58 27.01 5.29
C ALA A 60 2.35 27.76 6.62
N PRO A 61 2.99 28.92 6.85
CA PRO A 61 2.77 29.73 8.04
C PRO A 61 1.30 30.13 8.22
N SER A 62 0.79 30.03 9.45
CA SER A 62 -0.60 30.25 9.86
C SER A 62 -1.67 29.34 9.22
N GLN A 63 -1.31 28.40 8.33
CA GLN A 63 -2.23 27.37 7.87
C GLN A 63 -2.46 26.32 8.97
N THR A 64 -3.72 25.95 9.19
CA THR A 64 -4.09 24.81 10.02
C THR A 64 -4.13 23.54 9.16
N TYR A 65 -3.49 22.48 9.65
CA TYR A 65 -3.48 21.13 9.11
C TYR A 65 -4.15 20.17 10.10
N THR A 66 -4.80 19.13 9.61
CA THR A 66 -5.70 18.27 10.38
C THR A 66 -5.33 16.80 10.25
N PHE A 67 -5.12 16.12 11.38
CA PHE A 67 -4.62 14.76 11.44
C PHE A 67 -5.55 13.84 12.24
N THR A 68 -5.74 12.62 11.74
CA THR A 68 -6.47 11.51 12.38
C THR A 68 -5.84 10.18 11.96
N GLY A 69 -5.91 9.15 12.80
CA GLY A 69 -5.44 7.80 12.46
C GLY A 69 -3.99 7.69 11.98
N THR A 70 -3.10 8.61 12.40
CA THR A 70 -1.77 8.79 11.83
C THR A 70 -0.67 8.78 12.88
N LYS A 71 0.55 8.42 12.46
CA LYS A 71 1.76 8.43 13.29
C LYS A 71 2.84 9.16 12.49
N ALA A 72 3.26 10.33 12.95
CA ALA A 72 3.97 11.29 12.12
C ALA A 72 5.05 12.09 12.89
N ALA A 73 5.92 12.74 12.12
CA ALA A 73 6.94 13.65 12.63
C ALA A 73 6.94 14.95 11.80
N ILE A 74 6.98 16.09 12.49
CA ILE A 74 7.16 17.42 11.89
C ILE A 74 8.57 17.88 12.27
N TYR A 75 9.44 17.97 11.26
CA TYR A 75 10.86 18.30 11.39
C TYR A 75 11.12 19.79 11.12
N THR A 76 12.22 20.34 11.65
CA THR A 76 12.69 21.69 11.29
C THR A 76 14.20 21.82 11.15
N TRP A 77 14.64 22.32 10.00
CA TRP A 77 16.03 22.68 9.71
C TRP A 77 16.56 23.89 10.50
N HIS A 78 15.67 24.72 11.06
CA HIS A 78 15.98 26.06 11.57
C HIS A 78 15.41 26.37 12.96
N GLY A 79 14.46 25.55 13.44
CA GLY A 79 13.63 25.84 14.60
C GLY A 79 12.26 26.38 14.18
N CYS A 80 11.22 26.04 14.93
CA CYS A 80 9.86 26.53 14.70
C CYS A 80 9.02 26.55 15.97
N MET A 81 7.86 27.21 15.90
CA MET A 81 6.81 27.12 16.90
C MET A 81 5.52 26.62 16.25
N LEU A 82 4.96 25.55 16.79
CA LEU A 82 3.70 24.95 16.39
C LEU A 82 2.61 25.28 17.41
N GLU A 83 1.39 25.46 16.94
CA GLU A 83 0.16 25.52 17.74
C GLU A 83 -0.62 24.22 17.52
N VAL A 84 -0.84 23.45 18.58
CA VAL A 84 -1.51 22.15 18.57
C VAL A 84 -2.81 22.24 19.36
N SER A 85 -3.92 21.88 18.72
CA SER A 85 -5.27 22.02 19.29
C SER A 85 -6.13 20.79 18.98
N ALA A 86 -7.16 20.58 19.80
CA ALA A 86 -8.07 19.46 19.61
C ALA A 86 -9.08 19.79 18.50
N GLY A 87 -9.25 18.88 17.55
CA GLY A 87 -10.38 18.90 16.64
C GLY A 87 -11.64 18.29 17.29
N GLU A 88 -12.76 18.43 16.59
CA GLU A 88 -13.99 17.69 16.89
C GLU A 88 -13.76 16.20 16.63
N SER A 89 -13.92 15.38 17.67
CA SER A 89 -13.95 13.92 17.51
C SER A 89 -15.29 13.52 16.91
N TYR A 90 -15.24 12.75 15.83
CA TYR A 90 -16.42 12.14 15.21
C TYR A 90 -16.55 10.68 15.64
N ALA A 91 -17.78 10.17 15.68
CA ALA A 91 -18.03 8.76 15.94
C ALA A 91 -17.46 7.92 14.79
N THR A 92 -16.46 7.11 15.08
CA THR A 92 -16.11 5.97 14.22
C THR A 92 -17.25 4.94 14.29
N PRO A 93 -17.72 4.38 13.16
CA PRO A 93 -18.55 3.18 13.22
C PRO A 93 -17.76 2.04 13.90
N ASP A 94 -18.46 1.12 14.56
CA ASP A 94 -17.89 0.18 15.53
C ASP A 94 -16.76 -0.72 15.00
N SER A 95 -16.64 -0.89 13.68
CA SER A 95 -15.56 -1.65 13.03
C SER A 95 -14.16 -1.04 13.19
N LEU A 96 -14.04 0.27 13.43
CA LEU A 96 -12.78 1.02 13.44
C LEU A 96 -12.22 1.30 14.85
N ALA A 97 -12.91 0.89 15.92
CA ALA A 97 -12.47 1.10 17.29
C ALA A 97 -11.41 0.04 17.71
N PRO A 98 -10.19 0.43 18.12
CA PRO A 98 -9.16 -0.51 18.55
C PRO A 98 -9.40 -1.01 19.99
N GLY A 99 -10.35 -1.94 20.17
CA GLY A 99 -10.75 -2.40 21.51
C GLY A 99 -11.77 -3.55 21.56
N GLY A 100 -11.54 -4.64 20.83
CA GLY A 100 -12.44 -5.80 20.85
C GLY A 100 -12.31 -6.66 22.12
N GLY A 101 -13.22 -6.51 23.08
CA GLY A 101 -13.35 -7.38 24.26
C GLY A 101 -14.72 -8.03 24.34
N ASN A 102 -14.80 -9.37 24.29
CA ASN A 102 -16.06 -10.09 24.41
C ASN A 102 -16.62 -9.97 25.84
N GLY A 103 -17.64 -9.13 26.01
CA GLY A 103 -18.42 -8.96 27.25
C GLY A 103 -19.92 -9.19 27.00
N SER A 104 -20.58 -9.93 27.89
CA SER A 104 -22.01 -10.23 27.76
C SER A 104 -22.90 -9.02 28.02
N SER A 105 -24.06 -8.98 27.36
CA SER A 105 -25.04 -7.91 27.47
C SER A 105 -25.62 -7.78 28.89
N ASN A 106 -25.19 -6.76 29.66
CA ASN A 106 -26.03 -5.99 30.59
C ASN A 106 -25.23 -4.91 31.35
N SER A 107 -25.42 -3.63 30.99
CA SER A 107 -25.62 -2.51 31.93
C SER A 107 -25.76 -1.18 31.18
N HIS A 108 -26.18 -0.14 31.90
CA HIS A 108 -26.45 1.20 31.38
C HIS A 108 -25.24 2.11 31.65
N GLU A 109 -24.21 1.99 30.82
CA GLU A 109 -22.98 2.80 30.95
C GLU A 109 -22.88 3.90 29.89
N THR A 110 -22.44 5.08 30.34
CA THR A 110 -22.18 6.27 29.52
C THR A 110 -21.07 6.00 28.51
N PRO A 111 -21.14 6.45 27.24
CA PRO A 111 -20.09 6.22 26.25
C PRO A 111 -18.76 6.82 26.73
N THR A 112 -17.79 5.96 27.03
CA THR A 112 -16.45 6.36 27.48
C THR A 112 -15.56 6.69 26.27
N THR A 113 -14.78 7.77 26.38
CA THR A 113 -13.96 8.32 25.28
C THR A 113 -12.66 7.54 25.07
N GLY A 114 -12.72 6.22 24.93
CA GLY A 114 -11.59 5.29 25.03
C GLY A 114 -10.47 5.44 23.99
N GLY A 115 -10.69 6.19 22.91
CA GLY A 115 -9.68 6.42 21.85
C GLY A 115 -8.86 7.70 21.98
N ARG A 116 -9.24 8.67 22.84
CA ARG A 116 -8.60 9.99 22.88
C ARG A 116 -7.42 10.00 23.85
N GLY A 117 -6.25 10.42 23.39
CA GLY A 117 -5.04 10.51 24.20
C GLY A 117 -5.00 11.73 25.12
N LEU A 118 -3.96 11.80 25.96
CA LEU A 118 -3.75 12.86 26.96
C LEU A 118 -2.73 13.93 26.53
N GLY A 119 -2.08 13.77 25.37
CA GLY A 119 -1.20 14.79 24.79
C GLY A 119 -1.98 15.97 24.17
N ALA A 120 -1.26 16.98 23.69
CA ALA A 120 -1.82 18.15 23.05
C ALA A 120 -2.78 17.77 21.92
N GLY A 121 -3.94 18.43 21.88
CA GLY A 121 -5.02 18.12 20.94
C GLY A 121 -5.69 16.74 21.09
N GLY A 122 -5.22 15.87 21.99
CA GLY A 122 -5.66 14.49 22.13
C GLY A 122 -4.70 13.44 21.57
N CYS A 123 -3.44 13.79 21.27
CA CYS A 123 -2.40 12.84 20.88
C CYS A 123 -2.29 11.67 21.88
N GLN A 124 -2.21 10.43 21.38
CA GLN A 124 -1.96 9.22 22.18
C GLN A 124 -0.55 9.22 22.79
N SER A 125 0.40 9.75 22.03
CA SER A 125 1.83 9.84 22.32
C SER A 125 2.35 11.08 21.61
N GLU A 126 3.15 11.89 22.28
CA GLU A 126 3.85 13.02 21.67
C GLU A 126 5.15 13.35 22.41
N TYR A 127 6.19 13.75 21.67
CA TYR A 127 7.47 14.21 22.23
C TYR A 127 8.33 14.89 21.15
N THR A 128 9.28 15.73 21.59
CA THR A 128 10.31 16.29 20.70
C THR A 128 11.56 15.41 20.74
N ALA A 129 12.17 15.17 19.59
CA ALA A 129 13.41 14.40 19.45
C ALA A 129 14.47 15.21 18.70
N GLU A 130 15.69 15.25 19.23
CA GLU A 130 16.84 15.93 18.62
C GLU A 130 17.66 15.00 17.70
N GLU A 131 17.65 13.69 17.98
CA GLU A 131 18.33 12.69 17.15
C GLU A 131 17.44 12.27 15.97
N THR A 132 17.84 12.67 14.76
CA THR A 132 17.13 12.40 13.51
C THR A 132 18.10 12.06 12.36
N PRO A 133 17.75 11.13 11.45
CA PRO A 133 18.55 10.82 10.27
C PRO A 133 18.35 11.81 9.11
N MET A 134 17.71 12.96 9.32
CA MET A 134 17.32 13.89 8.26
C MET A 134 18.51 14.45 7.48
N VAL A 135 19.69 14.55 8.11
CA VAL A 135 20.95 14.91 7.43
C VAL A 135 21.42 13.81 6.48
N GLU A 136 21.28 12.52 6.83
CA GLU A 136 21.55 11.41 5.90
C GLU A 136 20.60 11.48 4.69
N TYR A 137 19.30 11.71 4.94
CA TYR A 137 18.27 11.74 3.90
C TYR A 137 18.46 12.93 2.94
N ALA A 138 18.86 14.10 3.45
CA ALA A 138 19.23 15.25 2.63
C ALA A 138 20.51 14.98 1.80
N ASN A 139 21.53 14.36 2.39
CA ASN A 139 22.75 13.97 1.66
C ASN A 139 22.45 12.98 0.51
N VAL A 140 21.56 12.01 0.74
CA VAL A 140 21.05 11.11 -0.32
C VAL A 140 20.35 11.91 -1.42
N HIS A 141 19.47 12.85 -1.08
CA HIS A 141 18.82 13.70 -2.08
C HIS A 141 19.84 14.49 -2.93
N PHE A 142 20.85 15.11 -2.32
CA PHE A 142 21.88 15.86 -3.07
C PHE A 142 22.78 14.97 -3.93
N ALA A 143 23.04 13.73 -3.50
CA ALA A 143 23.72 12.73 -4.33
C ALA A 143 22.86 12.34 -5.54
N LEU A 144 21.58 12.03 -5.33
CA LEU A 144 20.63 11.71 -6.41
C LEU A 144 20.46 12.89 -7.38
N GLU A 145 20.38 14.13 -6.91
CA GLU A 145 20.31 15.32 -7.77
C GLU A 145 21.62 15.60 -8.52
N THR A 146 22.76 15.10 -8.03
CA THR A 146 24.01 15.09 -8.81
C THR A 146 23.93 14.07 -9.95
N LEU A 147 23.38 12.88 -9.71
CA LEU A 147 23.13 11.88 -10.76
C LEU A 147 22.09 12.37 -11.80
N ARG A 148 21.02 13.06 -11.39
CA ARG A 148 20.02 13.65 -12.31
C ARG A 148 20.58 14.77 -13.18
N ARG A 149 21.49 15.59 -12.66
CA ARG A 149 22.19 16.61 -13.47
C ARG A 149 23.14 15.99 -14.48
N GLN A 150 23.83 14.91 -14.11
CA GLN A 150 24.62 14.11 -15.06
C GLN A 150 23.73 13.44 -16.11
N ALA A 151 22.57 12.89 -15.70
CA ALA A 151 21.60 12.27 -16.61
C ALA A 151 21.14 13.24 -17.70
N LYS A 152 20.68 14.44 -17.31
CA LYS A 152 20.34 15.54 -18.23
C LYS A 152 21.50 15.93 -19.15
N ALA A 153 22.71 16.06 -18.60
CA ALA A 153 23.89 16.49 -19.37
C ALA A 153 24.43 15.42 -20.35
N GLN A 154 24.11 14.14 -20.13
CA GLN A 154 24.62 13.00 -20.91
C GLN A 154 23.54 12.31 -21.76
N GLY A 155 22.27 12.72 -21.65
CA GLY A 155 21.15 12.09 -22.36
C GLY A 155 20.82 10.67 -21.87
N ARG A 156 21.23 10.31 -20.64
CA ARG A 156 20.99 8.99 -20.03
C ARG A 156 19.84 9.04 -19.02
N ASP A 157 19.45 7.86 -18.54
CA ASP A 157 18.44 7.75 -17.48
C ASP A 157 18.90 8.36 -16.15
N GLY A 158 17.94 8.90 -15.40
CA GLY A 158 18.09 9.31 -14.01
C GLY A 158 18.23 8.11 -13.07
N PRO A 159 18.63 8.34 -11.80
CA PRO A 159 18.86 7.27 -10.83
C PRO A 159 17.57 6.48 -10.56
N ARG A 160 17.67 5.16 -10.62
CA ARG A 160 16.59 4.20 -10.34
C ARG A 160 16.82 3.62 -8.96
N VAL A 161 16.09 4.12 -7.97
CA VAL A 161 16.35 3.93 -6.54
C VAL A 161 15.41 2.88 -5.97
N LEU A 162 15.95 1.89 -5.25
CA LEU A 162 15.19 0.86 -4.52
C LEU A 162 15.35 1.04 -3.01
N LEU A 163 14.23 1.11 -2.28
CA LEU A 163 14.22 1.15 -0.82
C LEU A 163 14.04 -0.26 -0.25
N LEU A 164 14.96 -0.69 0.62
CA LEU A 164 14.91 -1.96 1.34
C LEU A 164 15.09 -1.73 2.84
N GLY A 165 14.51 -2.61 3.66
CA GLY A 165 14.51 -2.49 5.11
C GLY A 165 13.33 -3.27 5.69
N SER A 166 13.28 -3.42 7.01
CA SER A 166 12.22 -4.19 7.66
C SER A 166 10.83 -3.58 7.48
N GLU A 167 9.84 -4.30 7.98
CA GLU A 167 8.59 -3.67 8.40
C GLU A 167 8.89 -2.52 9.36
N ASP A 168 8.09 -1.45 9.25
CA ASP A 168 8.14 -0.25 10.08
C ASP A 168 9.55 0.37 10.25
N ALA A 169 10.38 0.23 9.22
CA ALA A 169 11.71 0.85 9.12
C ALA A 169 11.70 2.31 8.61
N GLY A 170 10.53 2.86 8.26
CA GLY A 170 10.39 4.22 7.71
C GLY A 170 10.56 4.35 6.19
N LYS A 171 10.47 3.25 5.43
CA LYS A 171 10.69 3.24 3.97
C LYS A 171 9.72 4.18 3.23
N THR A 172 8.42 4.09 3.49
CA THR A 172 7.40 4.99 2.93
C THR A 172 7.64 6.45 3.31
N SER A 173 8.17 6.72 4.52
CA SER A 173 8.52 8.07 4.96
C SER A 173 9.73 8.62 4.19
N LEU A 174 10.77 7.80 3.96
CA LEU A 174 11.91 8.18 3.13
C LEU A 174 11.51 8.37 1.66
N ALA A 175 10.62 7.51 1.13
CA ALA A 175 10.06 7.67 -0.21
C ALA A 175 9.36 9.03 -0.37
N LYS A 176 8.53 9.42 0.61
CA LYS A 176 7.89 10.74 0.67
C LYS A 176 8.93 11.87 0.73
N ILE A 177 9.91 11.81 1.63
CA ILE A 177 10.96 12.84 1.77
C ILE A 177 11.74 13.04 0.46
N LEU A 178 12.24 11.96 -0.15
CA LEU A 178 13.01 12.03 -1.40
C LEU A 178 12.16 12.56 -2.59
N THR A 179 10.85 12.28 -2.59
CA THR A 179 9.90 12.75 -3.60
C THR A 179 9.50 14.22 -3.39
N ALA A 180 9.26 14.63 -2.14
CA ALA A 180 8.95 16.00 -1.77
C ALA A 180 10.14 16.91 -2.08
N TYR A 181 11.36 16.55 -1.66
CA TYR A 181 12.57 17.31 -2.01
C TYR A 181 12.81 17.35 -3.53
N ALA A 182 12.56 16.26 -4.28
CA ALA A 182 12.69 16.27 -5.74
C ALA A 182 11.70 17.23 -6.41
N THR A 183 10.42 17.18 -6.05
CA THR A 183 9.39 18.09 -6.59
C THR A 183 9.62 19.54 -6.17
N LYS A 184 10.12 19.79 -4.95
CA LYS A 184 10.54 21.11 -4.44
C LYS A 184 11.67 21.76 -5.25
N VAL A 185 12.53 20.96 -5.90
CA VAL A 185 13.57 21.44 -6.84
C VAL A 185 13.17 21.30 -8.31
N GLY A 186 11.87 21.13 -8.61
CA GLY A 186 11.33 21.11 -9.96
C GLY A 186 11.53 19.79 -10.74
N ARG A 187 11.92 18.70 -10.08
CA ARG A 187 12.05 17.37 -10.68
C ARG A 187 10.74 16.60 -10.65
N GLN A 188 10.59 15.62 -11.56
CA GLN A 188 9.33 14.89 -11.77
C GLN A 188 9.51 13.37 -11.57
N PRO A 189 9.74 12.89 -10.33
CA PRO A 189 10.07 11.49 -10.09
C PRO A 189 8.86 10.58 -10.30
N VAL A 190 9.10 9.36 -10.81
CA VAL A 190 8.10 8.28 -10.69
C VAL A 190 8.32 7.56 -9.37
N VAL A 191 7.32 7.62 -8.48
CA VAL A 191 7.28 6.74 -7.31
C VAL A 191 6.56 5.47 -7.71
N VAL A 192 7.13 4.33 -7.33
CA VAL A 192 6.54 3.00 -7.49
C VAL A 192 6.34 2.42 -6.10
N ASN A 193 5.10 2.06 -5.74
CA ASN A 193 4.82 1.28 -4.54
C ASN A 193 4.65 -0.19 -4.93
N LEU A 194 5.47 -1.04 -4.33
CA LEU A 194 5.36 -2.50 -4.45
C LEU A 194 4.83 -3.17 -3.17
N ASP A 195 4.50 -2.43 -2.11
CA ASP A 195 3.89 -2.99 -0.90
C ASP A 195 2.37 -3.12 -1.07
N PRO A 196 1.79 -4.34 -1.20
CA PRO A 196 0.36 -4.52 -1.36
C PRO A 196 -0.44 -4.29 -0.07
N THR A 197 0.22 -3.98 1.04
CA THR A 197 -0.44 -3.64 2.31
C THR A 197 -0.73 -2.15 2.47
N GLU A 198 -0.10 -1.28 1.66
CA GLU A 198 -0.29 0.17 1.68
C GLU A 198 -0.83 0.69 0.34
N GLY A 199 -2.07 1.21 0.31
CA GLY A 199 -2.67 1.79 -0.90
C GLY A 199 -2.06 3.15 -1.28
N MET A 200 -0.99 3.17 -2.09
CA MET A 200 -0.49 4.42 -2.67
C MET A 200 -1.39 4.90 -3.82
N LEU A 201 -2.19 5.94 -3.54
CA LEU A 201 -3.16 6.58 -4.46
C LEU A 201 -4.25 5.62 -4.98
N SER A 202 -4.47 4.51 -4.27
CA SER A 202 -5.44 3.47 -4.60
C SER A 202 -5.83 2.68 -3.34
N VAL A 203 -6.67 1.66 -3.49
CA VAL A 203 -7.01 0.73 -2.40
C VAL A 203 -5.82 -0.20 -2.05
N PRO A 204 -5.75 -0.79 -0.86
CA PRO A 204 -4.78 -1.84 -0.54
C PRO A 204 -5.03 -3.10 -1.40
N GLY A 205 -4.00 -3.94 -1.52
CA GLY A 205 -3.97 -5.03 -2.52
C GLY A 205 -3.61 -4.52 -3.92
N THR A 206 -2.90 -3.39 -4.03
CA THR A 206 -2.45 -2.85 -5.32
C THR A 206 -0.95 -2.59 -5.37
N LEU A 207 -0.37 -2.77 -6.55
CA LEU A 207 0.98 -2.30 -6.88
C LEU A 207 0.81 -1.12 -7.84
N THR A 208 1.42 0.04 -7.55
CA THR A 208 1.11 1.29 -8.25
C THR A 208 2.34 2.09 -8.64
N ALA A 209 2.25 2.89 -9.71
CA ALA A 209 3.31 3.81 -10.13
C ALA A 209 2.75 5.15 -10.59
N THR A 210 3.34 6.25 -10.10
CA THR A 210 2.83 7.61 -10.32
C THR A 210 3.97 8.58 -10.58
N ALA A 211 3.85 9.42 -11.60
CA ALA A 211 4.77 10.54 -11.83
C ALA A 211 4.33 11.74 -10.97
N PHE A 212 5.14 12.15 -10.01
CA PHE A 212 4.89 13.29 -9.15
C PHE A 212 5.40 14.56 -9.84
N ARG A 213 4.51 15.27 -10.55
CA ARG A 213 4.80 16.58 -11.17
C ARG A 213 4.48 17.76 -10.25
N THR A 214 3.87 17.49 -9.11
CA THR A 214 3.36 18.46 -8.13
C THR A 214 3.66 17.97 -6.73
N MET A 215 3.59 18.89 -5.76
CA MET A 215 3.95 18.60 -4.38
C MET A 215 3.07 17.48 -3.77
N ILE A 216 3.69 16.78 -2.82
CA ILE A 216 3.02 15.95 -1.82
C ILE A 216 2.17 16.87 -0.94
N ASP A 217 1.06 16.37 -0.39
CA ASP A 217 0.21 17.14 0.52
C ASP A 217 0.52 16.79 1.98
N VAL A 218 0.34 17.76 2.88
CA VAL A 218 0.63 17.58 4.32
C VAL A 218 -0.39 16.66 5.00
N GLU A 219 -1.65 16.65 4.56
CA GLU A 219 -2.76 15.91 5.18
C GLU A 219 -3.10 14.64 4.39
N GLU A 220 -3.32 14.76 3.07
CA GLU A 220 -3.57 13.62 2.18
C GLU A 220 -2.29 12.78 1.94
N GLY A 221 -1.13 13.24 2.41
CA GLY A 221 0.17 12.61 2.19
C GLY A 221 0.51 12.55 0.70
N TRP A 222 0.45 11.35 0.10
CA TRP A 222 0.68 11.20 -1.34
C TRP A 222 -0.29 12.08 -2.17
N GLY A 223 -1.49 12.37 -1.66
CA GLY A 223 -2.48 13.25 -2.29
C GLY A 223 -3.68 12.49 -2.86
N SER A 224 -4.53 13.23 -3.55
CA SER A 224 -5.77 12.74 -4.14
C SER A 224 -5.59 12.15 -5.54
N SER A 225 -6.37 11.10 -5.80
CA SER A 225 -6.57 10.51 -7.13
C SER A 225 -7.55 11.36 -7.97
N PRO A 226 -7.73 11.11 -9.28
CA PRO A 226 -8.53 12.00 -10.13
C PRO A 226 -10.03 11.94 -9.81
N MET A 227 -10.60 13.07 -9.42
CA MET A 227 -11.99 13.21 -9.00
C MET A 227 -12.80 14.13 -9.93
N SER A 228 -14.13 13.97 -9.95
CA SER A 228 -15.05 14.82 -10.72
C SER A 228 -15.41 16.11 -9.97
N GLY A 229 -14.41 16.96 -9.68
CA GLY A 229 -14.60 18.23 -8.99
C GLY A 229 -13.31 19.07 -8.93
N PRO A 230 -13.38 20.31 -8.41
CA PRO A 230 -12.19 21.10 -8.13
C PRO A 230 -11.41 20.48 -6.96
N SER A 231 -10.08 20.39 -7.09
CA SER A 231 -9.17 20.10 -5.97
C SER A 231 -8.19 21.26 -5.78
N ALA A 232 -7.81 21.51 -4.52
CA ALA A 232 -6.84 22.55 -4.16
C ALA A 232 -5.40 22.17 -4.53
N VAL A 233 -5.11 20.86 -4.60
CA VAL A 233 -3.82 20.31 -5.05
C VAL A 233 -4.06 19.53 -6.35
N PRO A 234 -3.25 19.71 -7.41
CA PRO A 234 -3.46 18.97 -8.65
C PRO A 234 -3.39 17.45 -8.44
N VAL A 235 -4.50 16.78 -8.78
CA VAL A 235 -4.70 15.34 -8.63
C VAL A 235 -3.64 14.53 -9.37
N LYS A 236 -3.30 13.37 -8.81
CA LYS A 236 -2.23 12.51 -9.31
C LYS A 236 -2.83 11.30 -10.02
N VAL A 237 -2.22 10.88 -11.14
CA VAL A 237 -2.75 9.79 -12.00
C VAL A 237 -1.89 8.53 -11.83
N PRO A 238 -2.24 7.62 -10.90
CA PRO A 238 -1.54 6.36 -10.74
C PRO A 238 -1.83 5.40 -11.89
N LEU A 239 -0.80 4.68 -12.32
CA LEU A 239 -0.96 3.37 -12.93
C LEU A 239 -1.16 2.35 -11.80
N VAL A 240 -2.19 1.50 -11.91
CA VAL A 240 -2.59 0.55 -10.87
C VAL A 240 -2.68 -0.86 -11.44
N TYR A 241 -2.10 -1.83 -10.72
CA TYR A 241 -2.36 -3.26 -10.90
C TYR A 241 -2.89 -3.86 -9.59
N PHE A 242 -3.75 -4.88 -9.68
CA PHE A 242 -4.36 -5.53 -8.52
C PHE A 242 -3.62 -6.81 -8.16
N TYR A 243 -3.15 -6.88 -6.92
CA TYR A 243 -2.52 -8.05 -6.29
C TYR A 243 -3.34 -8.44 -5.05
N PRO A 244 -4.35 -9.33 -5.20
CA PRO A 244 -5.30 -9.68 -4.14
C PRO A 244 -4.73 -10.68 -3.12
N MET A 245 -3.53 -10.42 -2.63
CA MET A 245 -2.74 -11.28 -1.75
C MET A 245 -2.02 -10.41 -0.71
N ALA A 246 -1.84 -10.94 0.50
CA ALA A 246 -1.26 -10.18 1.61
C ALA A 246 0.27 -10.13 1.55
N SER A 247 0.88 -11.22 1.07
CA SER A 247 2.32 -11.44 1.05
C SER A 247 2.83 -11.62 -0.38
N PRO A 248 3.85 -10.86 -0.82
CA PRO A 248 4.45 -10.96 -2.17
C PRO A 248 5.15 -12.31 -2.45
N LEU A 249 5.15 -13.22 -1.46
CA LEU A 249 5.75 -14.54 -1.50
C LEU A 249 4.71 -15.65 -1.79
N GLU A 250 3.40 -15.32 -1.80
CA GLU A 250 2.34 -16.27 -2.14
C GLU A 250 2.53 -16.84 -3.56
N ALA A 251 2.30 -18.15 -3.72
CA ALA A 251 2.67 -18.93 -4.91
C ALA A 251 4.11 -18.69 -5.39
N GLU A 252 5.09 -18.71 -4.48
CA GLU A 252 6.52 -18.42 -4.73
C GLU A 252 6.78 -17.02 -5.32
N GLY A 253 5.82 -16.11 -5.11
CA GLY A 253 5.78 -14.79 -5.72
C GLY A 253 5.56 -14.82 -7.24
N SER A 254 5.11 -15.93 -7.84
CA SER A 254 4.89 -16.04 -9.29
C SER A 254 3.93 -14.96 -9.82
N VAL A 255 2.80 -14.77 -9.15
CA VAL A 255 1.81 -13.73 -9.47
C VAL A 255 2.38 -12.32 -9.25
N TYR A 256 3.07 -12.12 -8.13
CA TYR A 256 3.70 -10.84 -7.78
C TYR A 256 4.78 -10.42 -8.79
N LYS A 257 5.70 -11.33 -9.12
CA LYS A 257 6.77 -11.14 -10.12
C LYS A 257 6.18 -10.79 -11.49
N ALA A 258 5.15 -11.50 -11.94
CA ALA A 258 4.48 -11.21 -13.21
C ALA A 258 3.90 -9.79 -13.24
N ILE A 259 3.18 -9.37 -12.19
CA ILE A 259 2.62 -8.01 -12.11
C ILE A 259 3.73 -6.96 -12.01
N VAL A 260 4.81 -7.23 -11.25
CA VAL A 260 6.01 -6.39 -11.19
C VAL A 260 6.61 -6.15 -12.57
N SER A 261 6.75 -7.18 -13.41
CA SER A 261 7.23 -7.03 -14.79
C SER A 261 6.29 -6.15 -15.64
N ARG A 262 4.97 -6.34 -15.53
CA ARG A 262 3.96 -5.52 -16.25
C ARG A 262 4.02 -4.04 -15.83
N LEU A 263 4.21 -3.80 -14.53
CA LEU A 263 4.36 -2.46 -13.96
C LEU A 263 5.69 -1.81 -14.39
N ALA A 264 6.79 -2.56 -14.36
CA ALA A 264 8.11 -2.09 -14.79
C ALA A 264 8.15 -1.71 -16.27
N VAL A 265 7.66 -2.57 -17.17
CA VAL A 265 7.52 -2.27 -18.61
C VAL A 265 6.74 -0.97 -18.84
N SER A 266 5.66 -0.77 -18.09
CA SER A 266 4.81 0.43 -18.21
C SER A 266 5.48 1.70 -17.65
N VAL A 267 6.28 1.58 -16.58
CA VAL A 267 7.09 2.69 -16.04
C VAL A 267 8.23 3.07 -16.99
N MET A 268 8.94 2.08 -17.53
CA MET A 268 10.02 2.29 -18.50
C MET A 268 9.48 2.88 -19.82
N GLY A 269 8.29 2.47 -20.26
CA GLY A 269 7.59 3.11 -21.39
C GLY A 269 7.32 4.60 -21.14
N ARG A 270 6.79 4.96 -19.96
CA ARG A 270 6.60 6.37 -19.57
C ARG A 270 7.92 7.15 -19.47
N MET A 271 9.02 6.52 -19.05
CA MET A 271 10.36 7.13 -19.08
C MET A 271 10.90 7.31 -20.51
N ALA A 272 10.49 6.50 -21.48
CA ALA A 272 10.87 6.69 -22.88
C ALA A 272 10.11 7.85 -23.54
N GLU A 273 8.87 8.10 -23.11
CA GLU A 273 7.99 9.16 -23.64
C GLU A 273 8.24 10.56 -23.06
N ASP A 274 8.75 10.67 -21.82
CA ASP A 274 8.84 11.92 -21.05
C ASP A 274 10.25 12.16 -20.52
N GLU A 275 10.94 13.18 -21.05
CA GLU A 275 12.36 13.44 -20.74
C GLU A 275 12.60 13.97 -19.31
N ASP A 276 11.70 14.79 -18.76
CA ASP A 276 11.83 15.31 -17.40
C ASP A 276 11.69 14.16 -16.38
N VAL A 277 10.80 13.21 -16.66
CA VAL A 277 10.66 11.96 -15.90
C VAL A 277 11.89 11.08 -16.10
N ARG A 278 12.35 10.88 -17.35
CA ARG A 278 13.53 10.06 -17.69
C ARG A 278 14.77 10.48 -16.92
N GLU A 279 15.09 11.77 -16.94
CA GLU A 279 16.24 12.35 -16.25
C GLU A 279 16.10 12.36 -14.73
N THR A 280 14.88 12.45 -14.21
CA THR A 280 14.63 12.43 -12.76
C THR A 280 14.82 11.02 -12.18
N GLY A 281 14.46 9.99 -12.94
CA GLY A 281 14.49 8.60 -12.49
C GLY A 281 13.33 8.24 -11.56
N ILE A 282 13.47 7.10 -10.87
CA ILE A 282 12.38 6.46 -10.12
C ILE A 282 12.76 6.18 -8.67
N ILE A 283 11.75 6.10 -7.79
CA ILE A 283 11.88 5.70 -6.39
C ILE A 283 10.92 4.53 -6.16
N VAL A 284 11.46 3.34 -5.88
CA VAL A 284 10.71 2.09 -5.67
C VAL A 284 10.70 1.75 -4.18
N ASP A 285 9.51 1.79 -3.57
CA ASP A 285 9.28 1.29 -2.21
C ASP A 285 8.82 -0.17 -2.23
N THR A 286 9.09 -0.91 -1.15
CA THR A 286 8.97 -2.38 -1.10
C THR A 286 8.32 -2.89 0.20
N PRO A 287 7.67 -4.07 0.16
CA PRO A 287 7.09 -4.66 1.35
C PRO A 287 8.14 -5.15 2.35
N GLY A 288 7.96 -4.77 3.62
CA GLY A 288 8.95 -4.99 4.69
C GLY A 288 9.31 -6.46 4.93
N ILE A 289 8.41 -7.39 4.60
CA ILE A 289 8.63 -8.84 4.66
C ILE A 289 9.85 -9.31 3.84
N LEU A 290 10.19 -8.59 2.75
CA LEU A 290 11.35 -8.91 1.91
C LEU A 290 12.69 -8.73 2.64
N SER A 291 12.74 -8.01 3.77
CA SER A 291 13.96 -7.83 4.56
C SER A 291 14.48 -9.12 5.20
N GLN A 292 13.65 -10.14 5.34
CA GLN A 292 14.04 -11.41 5.95
C GLN A 292 15.00 -12.17 5.03
N SER A 293 16.10 -12.72 5.56
CA SER A 293 17.06 -13.50 4.77
C SER A 293 16.58 -14.93 4.46
N LYS A 294 15.44 -15.05 3.76
CA LYS A 294 14.93 -16.28 3.15
C LYS A 294 15.28 -16.28 1.66
N ALA A 295 15.42 -17.46 1.04
CA ALA A 295 15.85 -17.56 -0.38
C ALA A 295 14.91 -16.80 -1.33
N GLY A 296 13.62 -17.15 -1.33
CA GLY A 296 12.62 -16.52 -2.20
C GLY A 296 12.49 -14.99 -2.06
N ASN A 297 12.82 -14.43 -0.89
CA ASN A 297 12.89 -12.97 -0.71
C ASN A 297 13.99 -12.35 -1.56
N VAL A 298 15.18 -12.96 -1.59
CA VAL A 298 16.31 -12.51 -2.41
C VAL A 298 15.97 -12.65 -3.89
N ASP A 299 15.24 -13.70 -4.27
CA ASP A 299 14.81 -13.91 -5.66
C ASP A 299 13.76 -12.88 -6.11
N VAL A 300 12.85 -12.47 -5.22
CA VAL A 300 11.93 -11.34 -5.47
C VAL A 300 12.70 -10.01 -5.57
N ILE A 301 13.68 -9.75 -4.71
CA ILE A 301 14.52 -8.54 -4.81
C ILE A 301 15.32 -8.53 -6.12
N LYS A 302 15.90 -9.67 -6.54
CA LYS A 302 16.57 -9.83 -7.83
C LYS A 302 15.66 -9.52 -9.01
N HIS A 303 14.41 -10.00 -8.96
CA HIS A 303 13.40 -9.71 -9.97
C HIS A 303 13.16 -8.20 -10.08
N ILE A 304 12.87 -7.53 -8.95
CA ILE A 304 12.66 -6.08 -8.88
C ILE A 304 13.89 -5.30 -9.39
N VAL A 305 15.11 -5.67 -8.96
CA VAL A 305 16.36 -5.02 -9.40
C VAL A 305 16.57 -5.14 -10.91
N THR A 306 16.21 -6.28 -11.50
CA THR A 306 16.36 -6.54 -12.93
C THR A 306 15.31 -5.79 -13.76
N GLU A 307 14.03 -5.98 -13.44
CA GLU A 307 12.88 -5.40 -14.17
C GLU A 307 12.90 -3.87 -14.17
N PHE A 308 13.21 -3.25 -13.02
CA PHE A 308 13.32 -1.79 -12.90
C PHE A 308 14.73 -1.25 -13.16
N ALA A 309 15.67 -2.08 -13.64
CA ALA A 309 17.07 -1.69 -13.91
C ALA A 309 17.70 -0.81 -12.81
N ILE A 310 17.55 -1.22 -11.54
CA ILE A 310 17.90 -0.42 -10.36
C ILE A 310 19.39 -0.07 -10.35
N THR A 311 19.71 1.20 -10.07
CA THR A 311 21.08 1.75 -10.02
C THR A 311 21.53 2.05 -8.59
N THR A 312 20.61 2.15 -7.63
CA THR A 312 20.90 2.55 -6.25
C THR A 312 19.99 1.83 -5.29
N ILE A 313 20.56 1.10 -4.33
CA ILE A 313 19.82 0.36 -3.31
C ILE A 313 20.07 1.02 -1.94
N LEU A 314 19.02 1.55 -1.33
CA LEU A 314 19.06 2.17 -0.01
C LEU A 314 18.55 1.18 1.04
N VAL A 315 19.39 0.77 1.98
CA VAL A 315 19.06 -0.23 3.00
C VAL A 315 18.93 0.41 4.38
N LEU A 316 17.70 0.51 4.87
CA LEU A 316 17.36 1.15 6.14
C LEU A 316 17.48 0.17 7.30
N GLY A 317 18.28 0.52 8.31
CA GLY A 317 18.26 -0.07 9.66
C GLY A 317 18.66 -1.55 9.80
N SER A 318 19.05 -2.25 8.73
CA SER A 318 19.35 -3.69 8.77
C SER A 318 20.73 -4.01 8.20
N GLU A 319 21.71 -4.22 9.08
CA GLU A 319 23.09 -4.53 8.70
C GLU A 319 23.23 -5.90 8.01
N ARG A 320 22.42 -6.88 8.42
CA ARG A 320 22.36 -8.20 7.78
C ARG A 320 21.84 -8.11 6.34
N LEU A 321 20.78 -7.32 6.12
CA LEU A 321 20.26 -7.09 4.77
C LEU A 321 21.26 -6.28 3.94
N TYR A 322 21.84 -5.23 4.49
CA TYR A 322 22.87 -4.42 3.82
C TYR A 322 24.06 -5.30 3.38
N SER A 323 24.57 -6.15 4.26
CA SER A 323 25.69 -7.06 3.95
C SER A 323 25.34 -8.06 2.84
N ALA A 324 24.10 -8.57 2.82
CA ALA A 324 23.60 -9.45 1.77
C ALA A 324 23.45 -8.72 0.42
N MET A 325 22.84 -7.52 0.42
CA MET A 325 22.66 -6.71 -0.77
C MET A 325 23.99 -6.21 -1.33
N MET A 326 24.94 -5.83 -0.46
CA MET A 326 26.28 -5.39 -0.86
C MET A 326 27.03 -6.53 -1.57
N LYS A 327 27.01 -7.75 -1.01
CA LYS A 327 27.57 -8.94 -1.67
C LYS A 327 26.86 -9.28 -2.99
N GLU A 328 25.55 -9.09 -3.06
CA GLU A 328 24.74 -9.58 -4.19
C GLU A 328 24.56 -8.56 -5.32
N PHE A 329 24.78 -7.27 -5.10
CA PHE A 329 24.55 -6.21 -6.11
C PHE A 329 25.63 -5.13 -6.20
N ASP A 330 26.37 -4.82 -5.13
CA ASP A 330 27.27 -3.65 -5.15
C ASP A 330 28.38 -3.78 -6.22
N ASN A 331 28.63 -2.70 -6.94
CA ASN A 331 29.55 -2.61 -8.08
C ASN A 331 29.26 -3.57 -9.26
N LYS A 332 28.13 -4.31 -9.26
CA LYS A 332 27.68 -5.10 -10.42
C LYS A 332 27.05 -4.19 -11.49
N PRO A 333 27.08 -4.57 -12.79
CA PRO A 333 26.42 -3.81 -13.83
C PRO A 333 24.91 -3.83 -13.68
N THR A 334 24.28 -2.69 -13.97
CA THR A 334 22.82 -2.51 -14.03
C THR A 334 22.23 -3.29 -15.21
N ALA A 335 21.01 -3.83 -15.07
CA ALA A 335 20.32 -4.62 -16.10
C ALA A 335 19.83 -3.82 -17.33
N SER A 336 20.12 -2.52 -17.41
CA SER A 336 19.71 -1.65 -18.52
C SER A 336 20.47 -1.96 -19.80
N ALA A 337 19.80 -1.89 -20.95
CA ALA A 337 20.43 -1.94 -22.27
C ALA A 337 21.51 -0.85 -22.47
N SER A 338 21.42 0.27 -21.74
CA SER A 338 22.43 1.34 -21.77
C SER A 338 23.72 1.00 -20.99
N ALA A 339 23.70 0.05 -20.06
CA ALA A 339 24.81 -0.19 -19.13
C ALA A 339 26.12 -0.63 -19.80
N VAL A 340 26.04 -1.28 -20.97
CA VAL A 340 27.22 -1.67 -21.78
C VAL A 340 27.93 -0.44 -22.38
N ALA A 341 27.22 0.67 -22.59
CA ALA A 341 27.77 1.91 -23.14
C ALA A 341 28.19 2.93 -22.07
N SER A 342 27.64 2.84 -20.86
CA SER A 342 27.84 3.81 -19.77
C SER A 342 28.61 3.26 -18.55
N ASP A 343 28.92 1.96 -18.52
CA ASP A 343 29.46 1.22 -17.36
C ASP A 343 28.67 1.46 -16.06
N GLU A 344 27.34 1.56 -16.17
CA GLU A 344 26.46 1.89 -15.05
C GLU A 344 26.41 0.76 -14.01
N ARG A 345 26.94 1.03 -12.81
CA ARG A 345 26.98 0.08 -11.69
C ARG A 345 25.94 0.38 -10.62
N ILE A 346 25.47 -0.68 -9.97
CA ILE A 346 24.60 -0.58 -8.79
C ILE A 346 25.44 -0.19 -7.57
N SER A 347 25.00 0.84 -6.84
CA SER A 347 25.57 1.24 -5.55
C SER A 347 24.63 0.84 -4.41
N VAL A 348 25.16 0.20 -3.36
CA VAL A 348 24.40 -0.20 -2.16
C VAL A 348 24.80 0.69 -0.97
N ILE A 349 23.83 1.38 -0.37
CA ILE A 349 24.04 2.38 0.67
C ILE A 349 23.25 1.99 1.94
N LYS A 350 23.91 1.98 3.10
CA LYS A 350 23.24 1.80 4.41
C LYS A 350 22.73 3.15 4.93
N LEU A 351 21.51 3.18 5.46
CA LEU A 351 20.91 4.34 6.12
C LEU A 351 20.39 3.97 7.51
N SER A 352 20.39 4.94 8.42
CA SER A 352 19.85 4.79 9.77
C SER A 352 18.31 4.72 9.77
N LYS A 353 17.72 3.79 10.56
CA LYS A 353 16.27 3.83 10.88
C LYS A 353 16.05 5.03 11.80
N SER A 354 15.04 5.88 11.52
CA SER A 354 14.69 6.94 12.47
C SER A 354 14.15 6.34 13.77
N GLY A 355 14.58 6.87 14.92
CA GLY A 355 14.01 6.54 16.22
C GLY A 355 12.53 6.93 16.37
N GLY A 356 11.96 7.68 15.41
CA GLY A 356 10.53 7.97 15.33
C GLY A 356 9.70 6.92 14.58
N CYS A 357 10.34 5.91 13.98
CA CYS A 357 9.65 4.84 13.27
C CYS A 357 9.12 3.78 14.25
N VAL A 358 7.88 4.00 14.69
CA VAL A 358 7.11 3.14 15.59
C VAL A 358 6.45 1.97 14.86
N ASP A 359 6.42 0.81 15.52
CA ASP A 359 5.83 -0.40 14.97
C ASP A 359 4.29 -0.30 14.95
N ARG A 360 3.65 -0.86 13.92
CA ARG A 360 2.20 -0.77 13.68
C ARG A 360 1.54 -2.12 13.89
N ASP A 361 0.71 -2.22 14.93
CA ASP A 361 -0.05 -3.43 15.24
C ASP A 361 -1.11 -3.78 14.17
N ALA A 362 -1.61 -5.02 14.24
CA ALA A 362 -2.54 -5.55 13.25
C ALA A 362 -3.91 -4.83 13.21
N ALA A 363 -4.37 -4.25 14.33
CA ALA A 363 -5.63 -3.50 14.38
C ALA A 363 -5.45 -2.12 13.74
N PHE A 364 -4.35 -1.42 14.04
CA PHE A 364 -3.98 -0.18 13.35
C PHE A 364 -3.81 -0.40 11.84
N ARG A 365 -3.09 -1.46 11.41
CA ARG A 365 -2.96 -1.83 9.99
C ARG A 365 -4.26 -2.28 9.34
N LYS A 366 -5.27 -2.75 10.09
CA LYS A 366 -6.63 -3.02 9.59
C LYS A 366 -7.40 -1.71 9.40
N ALA A 367 -7.41 -0.83 10.40
CA ALA A 367 -8.07 0.47 10.35
C ALA A 367 -7.50 1.38 9.23
N VAL A 368 -6.18 1.38 9.00
CA VAL A 368 -5.55 2.10 7.86
C VAL A 368 -6.10 1.59 6.52
N ARG A 369 -6.22 0.27 6.32
CA ARG A 369 -6.73 -0.32 5.07
C ARG A 369 -8.21 -0.03 4.85
N GLU A 370 -9.03 -0.15 5.89
CA GLU A 370 -10.45 0.23 5.84
C GLU A 370 -10.65 1.73 5.57
N SER A 371 -9.82 2.58 6.19
CA SER A 371 -9.82 4.03 5.92
C SER A 371 -9.45 4.32 4.47
N GLN A 372 -8.41 3.69 3.91
CA GLN A 372 -8.03 3.86 2.49
C GLN A 372 -9.16 3.44 1.54
N ILE A 373 -9.88 2.35 1.85
CA ILE A 373 -11.02 1.89 1.05
C ILE A 373 -12.20 2.85 1.19
N ARG A 374 -12.48 3.38 2.39
CA ARG A 374 -13.51 4.40 2.61
C ARG A 374 -13.19 5.69 1.86
N THR A 375 -11.97 6.22 1.96
CA THR A 375 -11.53 7.42 1.23
C THR A 375 -11.61 7.23 -0.29
N TYR A 376 -11.37 6.02 -0.82
CA TYR A 376 -11.53 5.75 -2.26
C TYR A 376 -12.96 5.95 -2.78
N PHE A 377 -14.00 5.62 -1.99
CA PHE A 377 -15.40 5.76 -2.40
C PHE A 377 -16.04 7.09 -1.95
N PHE A 378 -15.70 7.59 -0.77
CA PHE A 378 -16.36 8.73 -0.12
C PHE A 378 -15.47 9.97 0.04
N GLY A 379 -14.18 9.87 -0.27
CA GLY A 379 -13.19 10.90 0.01
C GLY A 379 -12.99 11.13 1.51
N ASP A 380 -12.35 12.24 1.87
CA ASP A 380 -11.95 12.50 3.25
C ASP A 380 -13.09 13.17 4.05
N GLN A 381 -13.63 12.39 5.00
CA GLN A 381 -14.76 12.77 5.85
C GLN A 381 -14.38 13.60 7.09
N ILE A 382 -13.14 14.11 7.18
CA ILE A 382 -12.64 14.87 8.33
C ILE A 382 -13.42 16.20 8.45
N PRO A 383 -14.09 16.50 9.58
CA PRO A 383 -14.79 17.77 9.74
C PRO A 383 -13.84 18.98 9.90
N SER A 384 -13.50 19.65 8.79
CA SER A 384 -13.00 21.03 8.83
C SER A 384 -14.14 21.97 9.25
N ALA A 385 -14.34 22.07 10.57
CA ALA A 385 -15.42 22.85 11.17
C ALA A 385 -15.14 24.36 11.09
N ALA A 386 -15.55 24.97 9.98
CA ALA A 386 -15.69 26.43 9.84
C ALA A 386 -17.02 26.97 10.42
N SER A 387 -17.85 26.09 11.02
CA SER A 387 -19.18 26.38 11.56
C SER A 387 -19.13 26.94 12.98
N GLY A 388 -18.62 28.16 13.16
CA GLY A 388 -18.64 28.81 14.49
C GLY A 388 -18.06 30.22 14.59
N ALA A 389 -17.24 30.67 13.63
CA ALA A 389 -16.63 31.99 13.64
C ALA A 389 -16.83 32.74 12.31
N LEU A 390 -16.68 34.07 12.35
CA LEU A 390 -17.03 35.02 11.29
C LEU A 390 -16.41 34.64 9.92
N PRO A 391 -17.16 34.78 8.79
CA PRO A 391 -16.76 34.27 7.48
C PRO A 391 -15.75 35.16 6.73
N LEU A 392 -14.62 35.49 7.37
CA LEU A 392 -13.48 36.14 6.73
C LEU A 392 -12.14 35.49 7.16
N LEU A 393 -11.33 35.14 6.16
CA LEU A 393 -9.88 34.87 6.24
C LEU A 393 -9.38 33.52 6.82
N ALA A 394 -10.21 32.46 6.89
CA ALA A 394 -9.75 31.10 7.25
C ALA A 394 -10.11 30.05 6.19
N ALA A 395 -9.29 29.92 5.13
CA ALA A 395 -9.50 28.97 4.05
C ALA A 395 -8.88 27.59 4.33
N SER A 396 -9.56 26.76 5.13
CA SER A 396 -9.28 25.31 5.21
C SER A 396 -10.24 24.55 4.28
N SER A 397 -9.92 24.56 2.97
CA SER A 397 -10.82 24.15 1.89
C SER A 397 -10.58 22.71 1.41
N LYS A 398 -10.65 21.72 2.32
CA LYS A 398 -10.19 20.34 2.08
C LYS A 398 -11.16 19.20 2.43
N ASN A 399 -12.43 19.47 2.73
CA ASN A 399 -13.42 18.39 2.89
C ASN A 399 -13.81 17.84 1.51
N VAL A 400 -13.02 16.90 0.98
CA VAL A 400 -13.26 16.26 -0.31
C VAL A 400 -14.31 15.16 -0.12
N THR A 401 -15.60 15.52 -0.11
CA THR A 401 -16.69 14.53 -0.04
C THR A 401 -17.04 14.01 -1.43
N LEU A 402 -16.81 12.72 -1.68
CA LEU A 402 -17.27 12.02 -2.89
C LEU A 402 -18.67 11.42 -2.68
N SER A 403 -19.42 11.27 -3.77
CA SER A 403 -20.77 10.68 -3.79
C SER A 403 -20.79 9.42 -4.66
N PRO A 404 -20.48 8.24 -4.07
CA PRO A 404 -20.46 6.98 -4.81
C PRO A 404 -21.89 6.50 -5.14
N HIS A 405 -22.01 5.70 -6.19
CA HIS A 405 -23.30 5.31 -6.78
C HIS A 405 -23.58 3.82 -6.60
N ALA A 406 -24.58 3.49 -5.78
CA ALA A 406 -25.09 2.13 -5.63
C ALA A 406 -25.86 1.68 -6.88
N GLN A 407 -25.66 0.44 -7.35
CA GLN A 407 -26.41 -0.14 -8.46
C GLN A 407 -26.53 -1.66 -8.36
N GLN A 408 -27.63 -2.23 -8.86
CA GLN A 408 -27.84 -3.68 -8.94
C GLN A 408 -27.43 -4.19 -10.31
N LEU A 409 -26.56 -5.20 -10.35
CA LEU A 409 -26.04 -5.84 -11.56
C LEU A 409 -26.53 -7.29 -11.67
N ASP A 410 -26.54 -7.83 -12.89
CA ASP A 410 -26.77 -9.25 -13.14
C ASP A 410 -25.45 -10.02 -13.06
N LEU A 411 -25.37 -11.00 -12.16
CA LEU A 411 -24.16 -11.80 -11.96
C LEU A 411 -23.74 -12.53 -13.24
N ASN A 412 -24.69 -13.02 -14.02
CA ASN A 412 -24.44 -13.80 -15.24
C ASN A 412 -23.94 -12.94 -16.41
N ALA A 413 -24.13 -11.61 -16.34
CA ALA A 413 -23.59 -10.66 -17.30
C ALA A 413 -22.14 -10.23 -17.00
N LEU A 414 -21.62 -10.55 -15.80
CA LEU A 414 -20.27 -10.19 -15.38
C LEU A 414 -19.27 -11.27 -15.75
N SER A 415 -18.04 -10.86 -16.08
CA SER A 415 -16.91 -11.77 -16.26
C SER A 415 -15.92 -11.54 -15.13
N ILE A 416 -16.20 -12.19 -14.00
CA ILE A 416 -15.39 -12.16 -12.78
C ILE A 416 -14.32 -13.26 -12.85
N TYR A 417 -13.10 -12.93 -12.43
CA TYR A 417 -11.95 -13.84 -12.35
C TYR A 417 -11.36 -13.79 -10.94
N ASN A 418 -10.78 -14.88 -10.49
CA ASN A 418 -10.09 -14.99 -9.20
C ASN A 418 -8.77 -15.75 -9.34
N TYR A 419 -7.80 -15.44 -8.48
CA TYR A 419 -6.57 -16.22 -8.39
C TYR A 419 -6.82 -17.47 -7.55
N THR A 420 -6.50 -18.64 -8.10
CA THR A 420 -6.64 -19.95 -7.46
C THR A 420 -5.26 -20.49 -7.09
N ILE A 421 -4.61 -19.85 -6.12
CA ILE A 421 -3.40 -20.36 -5.48
C ILE A 421 -3.84 -21.43 -4.49
N ALA A 422 -3.33 -22.65 -4.60
CA ALA A 422 -3.50 -23.65 -3.56
C ALA A 422 -2.70 -23.21 -2.33
N THR A 423 -3.40 -22.79 -1.27
CA THR A 423 -2.80 -22.56 0.05
C THR A 423 -3.01 -23.81 0.92
N PRO A 424 -2.04 -24.22 1.77
CA PRO A 424 -2.11 -25.46 2.55
C PRO A 424 -3.14 -25.44 3.70
N GLU A 425 -4.04 -24.46 3.69
CA GLU A 425 -5.16 -24.28 4.62
C GLU A 425 -6.52 -24.54 3.93
N GLU A 426 -6.56 -24.85 2.62
CA GLU A 426 -7.80 -24.93 1.83
C GLU A 426 -8.40 -26.34 1.68
N ASP A 427 -7.72 -27.40 2.17
CA ASP A 427 -8.19 -28.79 2.04
C ASP A 427 -9.35 -29.17 2.99
N GLU A 428 -9.70 -28.34 3.98
CA GLU A 428 -10.77 -28.65 4.97
C GLU A 428 -12.15 -28.03 4.64
N ASP A 429 -12.22 -26.91 3.92
CA ASP A 429 -13.46 -26.12 3.75
C ASP A 429 -14.09 -26.16 2.32
N GLU A 430 -13.34 -26.40 1.24
CA GLU A 430 -13.87 -26.29 -0.13
C GLU A 430 -14.45 -27.64 -0.65
N TYR A 431 -15.57 -28.08 -0.05
CA TYR A 431 -16.30 -29.30 -0.41
C TYR A 431 -16.85 -29.27 -1.85
N ASP A 432 -16.17 -29.94 -2.79
CA ASP A 432 -16.66 -30.17 -4.16
C ASP A 432 -17.43 -31.51 -4.28
N PRO A 433 -18.77 -31.50 -4.40
CA PRO A 433 -19.57 -32.70 -4.59
C PRO A 433 -19.41 -33.36 -5.98
N ALA A 434 -18.73 -32.72 -6.94
CA ALA A 434 -18.46 -33.29 -8.27
C ALA A 434 -17.22 -34.21 -8.30
N SER A 435 -16.45 -34.26 -7.21
CA SER A 435 -15.19 -35.04 -7.11
C SER A 435 -15.36 -36.56 -7.17
N PHE A 436 -16.54 -37.10 -6.87
CA PHE A 436 -16.80 -38.55 -6.89
C PHE A 436 -17.09 -39.10 -8.29
N GLY A 437 -16.04 -39.24 -9.09
CA GLY A 437 -16.06 -39.88 -10.41
C GLY A 437 -14.97 -40.97 -10.56
N THR A 438 -15.40 -42.23 -10.70
CA THR A 438 -14.57 -43.38 -11.12
C THR A 438 -13.30 -43.68 -10.30
N GLU A 439 -13.50 -44.11 -9.05
CA GLU A 439 -12.61 -45.09 -8.39
C GLU A 439 -13.44 -46.35 -8.08
N SER A 440 -12.95 -47.53 -8.47
CA SER A 440 -13.77 -48.75 -8.57
C SER A 440 -13.61 -49.68 -7.36
N PHE A 441 -14.71 -49.88 -6.63
CA PHE A 441 -14.83 -50.81 -5.50
C PHE A 441 -14.30 -52.24 -5.83
N LEU A 442 -13.26 -52.68 -5.11
CA LEU A 442 -12.87 -54.10 -5.00
C LEU A 442 -12.43 -54.41 -3.55
N PRO A 443 -13.00 -55.42 -2.87
CA PRO A 443 -12.73 -55.68 -1.45
C PRO A 443 -11.71 -56.82 -1.19
N GLY A 444 -10.77 -56.56 -0.27
CA GLY A 444 -9.88 -57.55 0.35
C GLY A 444 -8.55 -57.80 -0.40
N GLY A 445 -7.43 -58.09 0.28
CA GLY A 445 -7.19 -58.10 1.73
C GLY A 445 -6.03 -59.03 2.13
N GLY A 446 -5.25 -58.68 3.16
CA GLY A 446 -4.31 -59.60 3.81
C GLY A 446 -2.90 -59.05 4.11
N ASN A 447 -2.54 -59.13 5.39
CA ASN A 447 -1.21 -59.31 5.99
C ASN A 447 -0.11 -58.24 5.87
N GLU A 448 0.18 -57.73 7.07
CA GLU A 448 1.48 -57.36 7.64
C GLU A 448 2.72 -58.09 7.07
N ALA A 449 3.84 -57.36 6.96
CA ALA A 449 5.12 -57.77 7.57
C ALA A 449 6.10 -56.58 7.68
N ASP A 450 6.75 -56.46 8.84
CA ASP A 450 7.85 -55.53 9.12
C ASP A 450 9.19 -56.03 8.53
N SER A 451 10.08 -55.11 8.14
CA SER A 451 11.50 -55.10 8.56
C SER A 451 12.38 -54.15 7.74
N SER A 452 13.39 -53.59 8.40
CA SER A 452 14.39 -52.69 7.82
C SER A 452 15.73 -53.39 7.60
N GLN A 453 16.48 -52.98 6.56
CA GLN A 453 17.95 -53.01 6.61
C GLN A 453 18.59 -52.02 5.62
N ASN A 454 19.92 -51.92 5.67
CA ASN A 454 20.68 -50.71 5.34
C ASN A 454 22.03 -51.06 4.66
N GLN A 455 22.72 -50.02 4.16
CA GLN A 455 24.13 -49.97 3.75
C GLN A 455 24.55 -50.48 2.35
N GLN A 456 24.93 -49.51 1.52
CA GLN A 456 26.25 -49.38 0.85
C GLN A 456 26.80 -50.58 0.03
N LYS A 457 27.03 -50.32 -1.27
CA LYS A 457 28.36 -49.84 -1.72
C LYS A 457 28.31 -49.12 -3.09
N GLN A 458 29.45 -48.59 -3.50
CA GLN A 458 29.67 -47.59 -4.56
C GLN A 458 30.79 -48.08 -5.51
N GLU A 459 31.06 -47.32 -6.57
CA GLU A 459 32.17 -47.47 -7.54
C GLU A 459 31.92 -48.54 -8.64
N ASP A 460 32.34 -48.38 -9.90
CA ASP A 460 33.18 -47.33 -10.52
C ASP A 460 32.74 -46.98 -11.97
N SER A 461 33.49 -46.13 -12.68
CA SER A 461 33.08 -45.42 -13.91
C SER A 461 34.12 -45.40 -15.04
N SER A 462 33.68 -45.54 -16.30
CA SER A 462 34.34 -45.09 -17.56
C SER A 462 33.69 -45.72 -18.82
N ALA A 463 33.96 -45.34 -20.08
CA ALA A 463 33.79 -44.02 -20.74
C ALA A 463 34.21 -44.08 -22.25
N THR A 464 33.25 -44.02 -23.20
CA THR A 464 33.37 -43.75 -24.68
C THR A 464 31.96 -43.50 -25.26
N SER A 465 31.62 -42.78 -26.36
CA SER A 465 32.30 -42.12 -27.51
C SER A 465 32.60 -43.01 -28.76
N VAL A 466 32.47 -42.59 -30.04
CA VAL A 466 32.23 -41.29 -30.73
C VAL A 466 31.19 -41.43 -31.90
N LEU A 467 30.77 -40.29 -32.47
CA LEU A 467 29.93 -40.02 -33.68
C LEU A 467 30.64 -40.39 -35.04
N PRO A 468 30.20 -40.02 -36.30
CA PRO A 468 29.05 -39.18 -36.76
C PRO A 468 28.27 -39.56 -38.08
N GLY A 469 27.14 -38.86 -38.34
CA GLY A 469 26.62 -38.52 -39.69
C GLY A 469 25.29 -39.19 -40.14
N PHE A 470 24.44 -38.60 -41.02
CA PHE A 470 24.38 -37.21 -41.54
C PHE A 470 23.00 -36.91 -42.22
N GLY A 471 22.38 -35.74 -41.95
CA GLY A 471 21.25 -35.16 -42.73
C GLY A 471 19.81 -35.62 -42.37
N GLY A 472 18.78 -34.76 -42.36
CA GLY A 472 18.77 -33.30 -42.55
C GLY A 472 17.38 -32.63 -42.44
N ALA A 473 17.37 -31.29 -42.48
CA ALA A 473 16.21 -30.36 -42.56
C ALA A 473 15.20 -30.30 -41.37
N PRO A 474 15.28 -29.28 -40.48
CA PRO A 474 14.22 -28.91 -39.55
C PRO A 474 13.21 -27.92 -40.15
N SER A 475 11.94 -28.01 -39.77
CA SER A 475 10.93 -26.97 -40.00
C SER A 475 11.09 -25.81 -39.01
N SER A 476 10.67 -24.61 -39.42
CA SER A 476 10.88 -23.38 -38.65
C SER A 476 9.94 -23.26 -37.44
N ALA A 477 10.45 -23.59 -36.25
CA ALA A 477 9.88 -23.16 -34.98
C ALA A 477 10.56 -21.86 -34.54
N THR A 478 9.81 -20.77 -34.41
CA THR A 478 10.26 -19.56 -33.73
C THR A 478 10.43 -19.85 -32.24
N ALA A 479 11.62 -19.61 -31.69
CA ALA A 479 11.90 -19.85 -30.28
C ALA A 479 11.20 -18.79 -29.40
N GLU A 480 10.02 -19.10 -28.89
CA GLU A 480 9.38 -18.32 -27.82
C GLU A 480 10.21 -18.46 -26.53
N THR A 481 10.64 -17.34 -25.96
CA THR A 481 11.34 -17.30 -24.68
C THR A 481 10.37 -17.49 -23.53
N GLY A 482 9.93 -18.73 -23.33
CA GLY A 482 8.95 -19.11 -22.31
C GLY A 482 9.48 -19.02 -20.88
N SER A 483 9.23 -17.89 -20.21
CA SER A 483 9.32 -17.74 -18.74
C SER A 483 7.94 -17.54 -18.08
N GLY A 484 6.86 -17.68 -18.85
CA GLY A 484 5.48 -17.60 -18.36
C GLY A 484 5.07 -18.86 -17.59
N ALA A 485 5.46 -18.96 -16.33
CA ALA A 485 4.85 -19.90 -15.39
C ALA A 485 3.31 -19.67 -15.35
N ASN A 486 2.53 -20.75 -15.23
CA ASN A 486 1.07 -20.69 -15.26
C ASN A 486 0.49 -19.94 -14.05
N VAL A 487 0.41 -18.60 -14.15
CA VAL A 487 -0.25 -17.74 -13.17
C VAL A 487 -1.72 -18.16 -13.04
N PRO A 488 -2.19 -18.62 -11.86
CA PRO A 488 -3.44 -19.34 -11.74
C PRO A 488 -4.63 -18.39 -11.63
N LEU A 489 -4.99 -17.72 -12.73
CA LEU A 489 -6.19 -16.89 -12.82
C LEU A 489 -7.33 -17.69 -13.48
N LYS A 490 -8.42 -17.94 -12.75
CA LYS A 490 -9.58 -18.71 -13.23
C LYS A 490 -10.77 -17.77 -13.43
N LYS A 491 -11.64 -18.06 -14.40
CA LYS A 491 -12.95 -17.38 -14.53
C LYS A 491 -13.93 -18.01 -13.52
N MET A 492 -14.56 -17.17 -12.71
CA MET A 492 -15.59 -17.59 -11.77
C MET A 492 -16.87 -17.97 -12.53
N LEU A 493 -17.53 -19.05 -12.10
CA LEU A 493 -18.80 -19.53 -12.66
C LEU A 493 -19.91 -19.35 -11.61
N PRO A 494 -21.19 -19.14 -12.00
CA PRO A 494 -22.32 -19.12 -11.06
C PRO A 494 -22.53 -20.50 -10.40
N PRO A 495 -23.10 -20.56 -9.18
CA PRO A 495 -23.54 -19.45 -8.32
C PRO A 495 -22.36 -18.65 -7.73
N ALA A 496 -22.62 -17.44 -7.21
CA ALA A 496 -21.58 -16.68 -6.55
C ALA A 496 -21.23 -17.28 -5.17
N PRO A 497 -19.94 -17.39 -4.80
CA PRO A 497 -19.53 -17.70 -3.43
C PRO A 497 -20.06 -16.66 -2.43
N THR A 498 -20.36 -17.08 -1.21
CA THR A 498 -20.87 -16.22 -0.14
C THR A 498 -19.92 -15.06 0.20
N GLY A 499 -18.62 -15.34 0.30
CA GLY A 499 -17.55 -14.35 0.53
C GLY A 499 -17.32 -13.34 -0.60
N LEU A 500 -18.15 -13.35 -1.66
CA LEU A 500 -18.17 -12.27 -2.65
C LEU A 500 -18.78 -10.98 -2.06
N ALA A 501 -19.67 -11.07 -1.06
CA ALA A 501 -20.16 -9.91 -0.33
C ALA A 501 -19.06 -9.26 0.54
N ASN A 502 -19.23 -7.98 0.89
CA ASN A 502 -18.27 -7.13 1.61
C ASN A 502 -16.86 -7.00 0.98
N SER A 503 -16.68 -7.45 -0.27
CA SER A 503 -15.39 -7.56 -0.94
C SER A 503 -15.21 -6.56 -2.08
N LEU A 504 -13.97 -6.44 -2.60
CA LEU A 504 -13.66 -5.58 -3.75
C LEU A 504 -13.53 -6.37 -5.07
N LEU A 505 -14.07 -5.77 -6.12
CA LEU A 505 -13.90 -6.18 -7.52
C LEU A 505 -13.09 -5.10 -8.27
N ALA A 506 -11.90 -5.44 -8.73
CA ALA A 506 -11.07 -4.58 -9.56
C ALA A 506 -11.58 -4.61 -11.02
N ILE A 507 -11.95 -3.45 -11.57
CA ILE A 507 -12.34 -3.29 -12.97
C ILE A 507 -11.07 -3.20 -13.82
N THR A 508 -10.77 -4.22 -14.62
CA THR A 508 -9.61 -4.16 -15.52
C THR A 508 -9.88 -3.29 -16.75
N HIS A 509 -8.83 -2.88 -17.45
CA HIS A 509 -8.95 -2.33 -18.81
C HIS A 509 -9.28 -3.41 -19.87
N ALA A 510 -9.23 -4.70 -19.56
CA ALA A 510 -9.53 -5.78 -20.52
C ALA A 510 -11.04 -5.91 -20.82
N PRO A 511 -11.44 -6.15 -22.09
CA PRO A 511 -12.83 -6.47 -22.42
C PRO A 511 -13.26 -7.84 -21.84
N THR A 512 -14.56 -8.07 -21.70
CA THR A 512 -15.13 -9.34 -21.18
C THR A 512 -14.83 -10.58 -22.04
N THR A 513 -14.37 -10.39 -23.28
CA THR A 513 -13.97 -11.42 -24.24
C THR A 513 -12.45 -11.64 -24.32
N ALA A 514 -11.67 -11.00 -23.46
CA ALA A 514 -10.21 -11.11 -23.44
C ALA A 514 -9.74 -12.51 -22.96
N SER A 515 -8.51 -12.90 -23.31
CA SER A 515 -7.93 -14.14 -22.78
C SER A 515 -7.58 -13.99 -21.31
N VAL A 516 -7.40 -15.11 -20.61
CA VAL A 516 -6.96 -15.11 -19.19
C VAL A 516 -5.64 -14.36 -19.01
N ALA A 517 -4.71 -14.48 -19.97
CA ALA A 517 -3.43 -13.76 -19.93
C ALA A 517 -3.63 -12.24 -20.10
N ASP A 518 -4.51 -11.80 -21.00
CA ASP A 518 -4.83 -10.38 -21.19
C ASP A 518 -5.48 -9.77 -19.93
N VAL A 519 -6.36 -10.51 -19.25
CA VAL A 519 -7.01 -10.05 -18.00
C VAL A 519 -6.01 -9.96 -16.86
N ARG A 520 -5.06 -10.90 -16.77
CA ARG A 520 -3.93 -10.86 -15.82
C ARG A 520 -3.01 -9.66 -16.06
N ASP A 521 -2.72 -9.37 -17.33
CA ASP A 521 -1.72 -8.38 -17.74
C ASP A 521 -2.26 -6.95 -17.91
N ALA A 522 -3.56 -6.76 -17.70
CA ALA A 522 -4.25 -5.48 -17.77
C ALA A 522 -4.14 -4.67 -16.47
N SER A 523 -3.97 -3.37 -16.63
CA SER A 523 -4.09 -2.40 -15.54
C SER A 523 -5.55 -2.22 -15.09
N ILE A 524 -5.73 -1.59 -13.94
CA ILE A 524 -7.02 -1.38 -13.29
C ILE A 524 -7.56 0.03 -13.57
N MET A 525 -8.82 0.10 -14.00
CA MET A 525 -9.56 1.34 -14.25
C MET A 525 -10.18 1.91 -12.96
N GLY A 526 -10.48 1.05 -11.99
CA GLY A 526 -11.07 1.41 -10.69
C GLY A 526 -11.60 0.19 -9.95
N PHE A 527 -12.25 0.40 -8.80
CA PHE A 527 -12.78 -0.67 -7.96
C PHE A 527 -14.28 -0.52 -7.72
N LEU A 528 -14.97 -1.65 -7.60
CA LEU A 528 -16.33 -1.74 -7.07
C LEU A 528 -16.27 -2.42 -5.70
N TYR A 529 -17.15 -2.02 -4.79
CA TYR A 529 -17.42 -2.77 -3.56
C TYR A 529 -18.73 -3.55 -3.72
N VAL A 530 -18.75 -4.82 -3.34
CA VAL A 530 -19.94 -5.66 -3.35
C VAL A 530 -20.63 -5.57 -1.99
N ALA A 531 -21.81 -4.96 -1.96
CA ALA A 531 -22.58 -4.78 -0.72
C ALA A 531 -23.46 -6.00 -0.39
N ASP A 532 -24.03 -6.67 -1.39
CA ASP A 532 -24.89 -7.84 -1.23
C ASP A 532 -24.85 -8.75 -2.48
N VAL A 533 -25.11 -10.05 -2.28
CA VAL A 533 -25.06 -11.11 -3.29
C VAL A 533 -26.31 -11.98 -3.19
N ASN A 534 -27.32 -11.66 -3.99
CA ASN A 534 -28.58 -12.39 -4.03
C ASN A 534 -28.53 -13.50 -5.11
N ASN A 535 -28.09 -14.69 -4.71
CA ASN A 535 -27.98 -15.87 -5.59
C ASN A 535 -29.35 -16.31 -6.15
N GLU A 536 -30.45 -16.24 -5.39
CA GLU A 536 -31.79 -16.63 -5.84
C GLU A 536 -32.26 -15.83 -7.08
N ARG A 537 -31.92 -14.54 -7.14
CA ARG A 537 -32.27 -13.64 -8.24
C ARG A 537 -31.15 -13.47 -9.27
N GLY A 538 -29.98 -14.10 -9.04
CA GLY A 538 -28.78 -13.93 -9.84
C GLY A 538 -28.26 -12.49 -9.88
N LYS A 539 -28.46 -11.70 -8.80
CA LYS A 539 -28.09 -10.28 -8.75
C LYS A 539 -27.05 -9.99 -7.68
N ILE A 540 -26.18 -9.02 -7.93
CA ILE A 540 -25.32 -8.41 -6.91
C ILE A 540 -25.64 -6.93 -6.76
N GLN A 541 -25.54 -6.40 -5.54
CA GLN A 541 -25.59 -4.97 -5.27
C GLN A 541 -24.16 -4.46 -5.12
N VAL A 542 -23.77 -3.48 -5.93
CA VAL A 542 -22.42 -2.89 -5.89
C VAL A 542 -22.46 -1.39 -5.65
N LEU A 543 -21.43 -0.88 -4.99
CA LEU A 543 -21.10 0.53 -4.90
C LEU A 543 -20.00 0.84 -5.92
N ALA A 544 -20.23 1.84 -6.77
CA ALA A 544 -19.25 2.34 -7.74
C ALA A 544 -18.76 3.76 -7.35
N PRO A 545 -17.48 4.10 -7.57
CA PRO A 545 -16.94 5.42 -7.20
C PRO A 545 -17.37 6.53 -8.15
N VAL A 546 -17.93 6.19 -9.32
CA VAL A 546 -18.38 7.12 -10.36
C VAL A 546 -19.83 6.78 -10.72
N GLY A 547 -20.66 7.81 -10.87
CA GLY A 547 -22.06 7.66 -11.29
C GLY A 547 -22.23 7.19 -12.73
N GLY A 548 -23.22 6.33 -12.97
CA GLY A 548 -23.50 5.74 -14.28
C GLY A 548 -23.40 4.21 -14.27
N ARG A 549 -23.44 3.60 -15.46
CA ARG A 549 -23.35 2.14 -15.62
C ARG A 549 -21.91 1.67 -15.45
N VAL A 550 -21.70 0.58 -14.72
CA VAL A 550 -20.42 -0.15 -14.73
C VAL A 550 -20.04 -0.54 -16.17
N PRO A 551 -18.82 -0.24 -16.66
CA PRO A 551 -18.38 -0.64 -18.00
C PRO A 551 -18.30 -2.16 -18.17
N PRO A 552 -18.61 -2.71 -19.36
CA PRO A 552 -18.48 -4.15 -19.65
C PRO A 552 -17.00 -4.53 -19.83
N ARG A 553 -16.32 -4.77 -18.71
CA ARG A 553 -14.91 -5.18 -18.62
C ARG A 553 -14.78 -6.49 -17.84
N ALA A 554 -13.63 -7.15 -17.96
CA ALA A 554 -13.28 -8.23 -17.05
C ALA A 554 -13.02 -7.67 -15.64
N LEU A 555 -13.53 -8.35 -14.61
CA LEU A 555 -13.39 -7.99 -13.20
C LEU A 555 -12.50 -9.01 -12.49
N VAL A 556 -11.64 -8.57 -11.57
CA VAL A 556 -10.82 -9.47 -10.73
C VAL A 556 -11.23 -9.32 -9.27
N TRP A 557 -11.52 -10.44 -8.61
CA TRP A 557 -12.03 -10.50 -7.24
C TRP A 557 -10.93 -10.78 -6.22
N GLY A 558 -10.93 -10.01 -5.13
CA GLY A 558 -10.07 -10.26 -3.96
C GLY A 558 -10.70 -11.19 -2.93
N LYS A 559 -10.59 -12.53 -3.12
CA LYS A 559 -11.18 -13.57 -2.23
C LYS A 559 -10.79 -13.40 -0.76
N LYS A 560 -9.51 -13.10 -0.47
CA LYS A 560 -8.95 -13.01 0.90
C LYS A 560 -8.33 -11.63 1.23
N TRP A 561 -7.97 -10.81 0.24
CA TRP A 561 -7.27 -9.53 0.41
C TRP A 561 -7.85 -8.45 -0.53
N PRO A 562 -7.99 -7.17 -0.12
CA PRO A 562 -7.51 -6.55 1.12
C PRO A 562 -8.29 -6.90 2.41
N GLY A 563 -9.29 -7.77 2.32
CA GLY A 563 -10.14 -8.21 3.42
C GLY A 563 -11.57 -7.65 3.29
N GLU A 564 -12.49 -8.17 4.09
CA GLU A 564 -13.87 -7.67 4.12
C GLU A 564 -13.94 -6.27 4.73
N VAL A 565 -14.72 -5.37 4.10
CA VAL A 565 -14.99 -4.01 4.61
C VAL A 565 -16.46 -3.86 4.95
N VAL A 566 -16.85 -4.45 6.08
CA VAL A 566 -18.22 -4.36 6.61
C VAL A 566 -18.57 -2.90 6.93
N GLY A 567 -19.80 -2.48 6.61
CA GLY A 567 -20.27 -1.12 6.91
C GLY A 567 -19.70 -0.03 5.99
N LEU A 568 -19.33 -0.37 4.75
CA LEU A 568 -19.07 0.62 3.68
C LEU A 568 -20.37 1.16 3.07
N VAL A 569 -21.48 0.43 3.20
CA VAL A 569 -22.84 0.84 2.84
C VAL A 569 -23.76 0.55 4.03
N GLY A 570 -24.18 1.59 4.73
CA GLY A 570 -25.01 1.54 5.95
C GLY A 570 -25.20 2.94 6.51
#